data_AF-A0A170TWP8-F1
#
_entry.id   AF-A0A170TWP8-F1
#
_cell.length_a   1.000
_cell.length_b   1.000
_cell.length_c   1.000
_cell.angle_alpha   90.00
_cell.angle_beta   90.00
_cell.angle_gamma   90.00
#
_symmetry.space_group_name_H-M   'P 1'
#
loop_
_entity.id
_entity.type
_entity.pdbx_description
1 polymer ?
#
loop_
_entity_poly.entity_id
_entity_poly.type
_entity_poly.pdbx_seq_one_letter_code
_entity_poly.pdbx_strand_id
1 'polypeptide(L)'
;MTSLKTSIKTITYLSDTGCLEIQGASLLAGIKDVYTCEIVGYAMGERMTKELTGKALFMALRSQRPPAGLIHHSDRGSQYCAYDYRVIQEQFGLKTSMSRKGNCYDNAPMESFWGTLKNESLSHYRFNNRDEAISVIREYIEIFYNCQRRHSRLGNISPAAFREKYHQMAA
;
A
#
# COMPACT_ATOMS: atom_id res chain seq x y z
N MET A 1 -9.52 23.21 -0.08
CA MET A 1 -8.12 22.86 0.25
C MET A 1 -8.13 22.10 1.55
N THR A 2 -8.10 20.77 1.49
CA THR A 2 -7.95 19.94 2.70
C THR A 2 -6.55 19.38 2.64
N SER A 3 -5.66 20.00 3.42
CA SER A 3 -4.33 19.46 3.69
C SER A 3 -4.48 18.06 4.28
N LEU A 4 -3.69 17.09 3.81
CA LEU A 4 -3.57 15.75 4.40
C LEU A 4 -3.22 15.78 5.91
N LYS A 5 -2.91 16.96 6.46
CA LYS A 5 -2.62 17.19 7.88
C LYS A 5 -3.84 17.20 8.82
N THR A 6 -5.08 17.25 8.32
CA THR A 6 -6.28 17.33 9.20
C THR A 6 -7.15 16.07 9.21
N SER A 7 -6.65 14.93 8.72
CA SER A 7 -7.40 13.67 8.78
C SER A 7 -6.65 12.55 9.47
N ILE A 8 -6.42 12.73 10.76
CA ILE A 8 -5.92 11.69 11.66
C ILE A 8 -7.05 10.71 12.04
N LYS A 9 -8.30 10.96 11.59
CA LYS A 9 -9.48 10.10 11.82
C LYS A 9 -10.08 9.46 10.57
N THR A 10 -9.67 9.81 9.36
CA THR A 10 -10.09 9.10 8.14
C THR A 10 -8.97 8.19 7.72
N ILE A 11 -9.14 6.89 7.98
CA ILE A 11 -8.29 5.83 7.40
C ILE A 11 -8.18 6.14 5.90
N THR A 12 -6.94 6.37 5.45
CA THR A 12 -6.65 6.75 4.07
C THR A 12 -5.78 5.64 3.50
N TYR A 13 -6.28 5.00 2.45
CA TYR A 13 -5.46 4.10 1.67
C TYR A 13 -4.68 4.90 0.66
N LEU A 14 -3.36 4.80 0.71
CA LEU A 14 -2.47 5.27 -0.33
C LEU A 14 -2.11 4.09 -1.22
N SER A 15 -2.28 4.25 -2.52
CA SER A 15 -1.99 3.22 -3.52
C SER A 15 -0.94 3.71 -4.50
N ASP A 16 -0.01 2.82 -4.84
CA ASP A 16 1.04 3.08 -5.81
C ASP A 16 1.60 1.77 -6.37
N THR A 17 2.38 1.88 -7.44
CA THR A 17 3.12 0.77 -8.03
C THR A 17 4.63 1.03 -8.00
N GLY A 18 5.37 0.11 -7.39
CA GLY A 18 6.82 0.08 -7.44
C GLY A 18 7.34 -0.89 -8.50
N CYS A 19 8.38 -0.51 -9.24
CA CYS A 19 9.14 -1.43 -10.09
C CYS A 19 10.26 -2.11 -9.28
N LEU A 20 10.33 -3.43 -9.38
CA LEU A 20 11.36 -4.27 -8.80
C LEU A 20 12.11 -5.01 -9.91
N GLU A 21 13.43 -4.86 -9.95
CA GLU A 21 14.25 -5.55 -10.94
C GLU A 21 14.56 -6.98 -10.47
N ILE A 22 13.79 -7.95 -10.96
CA ILE A 22 13.96 -9.37 -10.70
C ILE A 22 13.90 -10.06 -12.06
N GLN A 23 15.01 -10.66 -12.53
CA GLN A 23 15.16 -11.42 -13.79
C GLN A 23 14.09 -11.10 -14.88
N GLY A 24 14.07 -9.86 -15.39
CA GLY A 24 13.07 -9.41 -16.38
C GLY A 24 12.07 -8.35 -15.88
N ALA A 25 12.28 -7.81 -14.68
CA ALA A 25 11.44 -6.82 -13.99
C ALA A 25 10.06 -7.36 -13.58
N SER A 26 9.79 -7.31 -12.27
CA SER A 26 8.47 -7.57 -11.68
C SER A 26 7.92 -6.27 -11.10
N LEU A 27 6.64 -6.03 -11.32
CA LEU A 27 5.94 -4.87 -10.79
C LEU A 27 5.15 -5.28 -9.56
N LEU A 28 5.24 -4.46 -8.52
CA LEU A 28 4.56 -4.64 -7.25
C LEU A 28 3.58 -3.48 -7.06
N ALA A 29 2.28 -3.76 -7.04
CA ALA A 29 1.27 -2.82 -6.59
C ALA A 29 1.10 -2.96 -5.07
N GLY A 30 1.01 -1.85 -4.35
CA GLY A 30 0.83 -1.82 -2.91
C GLY A 30 -0.30 -0.87 -2.50
N ILE A 31 -1.02 -1.26 -1.45
CA ILE A 31 -2.03 -0.45 -0.75
C ILE A 31 -1.56 -0.32 0.69
N LYS A 32 -1.33 0.92 1.12
CA LYS A 32 -0.86 1.25 2.46
C LYS A 32 -1.95 1.99 3.22
N ASP A 33 -2.25 1.53 4.42
CA ASP A 33 -2.98 2.34 5.38
C ASP A 33 -2.03 3.39 5.96
N VAL A 34 -2.28 4.67 5.66
CA VAL A 34 -1.44 5.79 6.11
C VAL A 34 -1.54 5.98 7.63
N TYR A 35 -2.64 5.58 8.25
CA TYR A 35 -2.83 5.72 9.69
C TYR A 35 -2.03 4.67 10.46
N THR A 36 -2.20 3.38 10.14
CA THR A 36 -1.50 2.27 10.84
C THR A 36 -0.10 2.00 10.28
N CYS A 37 0.24 2.57 9.13
CA CYS A 37 1.45 2.26 8.36
C CYS A 37 1.51 0.84 7.76
N GLU A 38 0.46 0.03 7.91
CA GLU A 38 0.40 -1.33 7.36
C GLU A 38 0.30 -1.33 5.84
N ILE A 39 0.93 -2.32 5.20
CA ILE A 39 0.58 -2.71 3.84
C ILE A 39 -0.58 -3.66 3.93
N VAL A 40 -1.77 -3.19 3.55
CA VAL A 40 -3.04 -3.89 3.72
C VAL A 40 -3.46 -4.69 2.49
N GLY A 41 -2.87 -4.39 1.34
CA GLY A 41 -3.05 -5.13 0.10
C GLY A 41 -1.84 -4.96 -0.82
N TYR A 42 -1.51 -6.00 -1.58
CA TYR A 42 -0.43 -5.94 -2.57
C TYR A 42 -0.66 -6.98 -3.66
N ALA A 43 -0.03 -6.79 -4.81
CA ALA A 43 -0.06 -7.75 -5.92
C ALA A 43 1.19 -7.64 -6.77
N MET A 44 1.67 -8.77 -7.31
CA MET A 44 2.86 -8.82 -8.17
C MET A 44 2.50 -9.28 -9.59
N GLY A 45 3.09 -8.62 -10.59
CA GLY A 45 2.82 -8.87 -12.01
C GLY A 45 4.06 -8.62 -12.88
N GLU A 46 4.01 -9.03 -14.14
CA GLU A 46 5.08 -8.76 -15.12
C GLU A 46 4.98 -7.36 -15.73
N ARG A 47 3.76 -6.81 -15.73
CA ARG A 47 3.43 -5.56 -16.42
C ARG A 47 2.58 -4.67 -15.53
N MET A 48 2.65 -3.37 -15.80
CA MET A 48 1.94 -2.36 -15.02
C MET A 48 0.54 -2.24 -15.57
N THR A 49 -0.36 -3.09 -15.09
CA THR A 49 -1.73 -3.17 -15.61
C THR A 49 -2.76 -2.73 -14.57
N LYS A 50 -3.96 -2.37 -15.04
CA LYS A 50 -5.10 -2.04 -14.17
C LYS A 50 -5.57 -3.24 -13.34
N GLU A 51 -5.38 -4.45 -13.85
CA GLU A 51 -5.71 -5.69 -13.14
C GLU A 51 -4.76 -5.91 -11.96
N LEU A 52 -3.48 -5.53 -12.11
CA LEU A 52 -2.50 -5.61 -11.02
C LEU A 52 -2.89 -4.69 -9.85
N THR A 53 -3.19 -3.42 -10.14
CA THR A 53 -3.63 -2.46 -9.11
C THR A 53 -4.97 -2.87 -8.51
N GLY A 54 -5.91 -3.32 -9.34
CA GLY A 54 -7.22 -3.82 -8.90
C GLY A 54 -7.13 -5.01 -7.94
N LYS A 55 -6.21 -5.96 -8.20
CA LYS A 55 -5.96 -7.10 -7.29
C LYS A 55 -5.46 -6.64 -5.92
N ALA A 56 -4.52 -5.68 -5.89
CA ALA A 56 -4.00 -5.13 -4.64
C ALA A 56 -5.11 -4.40 -3.84
N LEU A 57 -5.94 -3.60 -4.52
CA LEU A 57 -7.08 -2.94 -3.90
C LEU A 57 -8.09 -3.95 -3.35
N PHE A 58 -8.46 -4.95 -4.14
CA PHE A 58 -9.41 -5.97 -3.72
C PHE A 58 -8.92 -6.76 -2.50
N MET A 59 -7.62 -7.08 -2.46
CA MET A 59 -6.99 -7.71 -1.29
C MET A 59 -7.15 -6.84 -0.03
N ALA A 60 -6.88 -5.53 -0.13
CA ALA A 60 -7.03 -4.60 0.98
C ALA A 60 -8.48 -4.48 1.47
N LEU A 61 -9.44 -4.40 0.54
CA LEU A 61 -10.86 -4.29 0.87
C LEU A 61 -11.39 -5.56 1.53
N ARG A 62 -10.95 -6.73 1.07
CA ARG A 62 -11.34 -8.02 1.65
C ARG A 62 -10.78 -8.23 3.05
N SER A 63 -9.54 -7.81 3.30
CA SER A 63 -8.86 -8.00 4.59
C SER A 63 -9.37 -7.00 5.64
N GLN A 64 -9.51 -5.73 5.28
CA GLN A 64 -9.81 -4.65 6.23
C GLN A 64 -11.30 -4.36 6.38
N ARG A 65 -12.12 -4.67 5.36
CA ARG A 65 -13.57 -4.38 5.32
C ARG A 65 -13.90 -2.95 5.78
N PRO A 66 -13.30 -1.92 5.14
CA PRO A 66 -13.47 -0.55 5.60
C PRO A 66 -14.92 -0.09 5.46
N PRO A 67 -15.39 0.83 6.33
CA PRO A 67 -16.69 1.45 6.15
C PRO A 67 -16.74 2.32 4.89
N ALA A 68 -17.94 2.51 4.35
CA ALA A 68 -18.16 3.47 3.27
C ALA A 68 -17.70 4.87 3.68
N GLY A 69 -17.14 5.61 2.72
CA GLY A 69 -16.60 6.94 2.92
C GLY A 69 -15.09 6.99 3.19
N LEU A 70 -14.41 5.84 3.26
CA LEU A 70 -12.95 5.74 3.31
C LEU A 70 -12.31 6.49 2.13
N ILE A 71 -11.25 7.25 2.39
CA ILE A 71 -10.52 7.92 1.32
C ILE A 71 -9.51 6.94 0.71
N HIS A 72 -9.62 6.72 -0.61
CA HIS A 72 -8.61 6.01 -1.38
C HIS A 72 -7.85 7.03 -2.23
N HIS A 73 -6.59 7.27 -1.88
CA HIS A 73 -5.67 8.15 -2.57
C HIS A 73 -4.74 7.37 -3.51
N SER A 74 -4.59 7.84 -4.74
CA SER A 74 -3.63 7.31 -5.71
C SER A 74 -2.90 8.43 -6.42
N ASP A 75 -1.85 8.09 -7.14
CA ASP A 75 -1.32 8.99 -8.16
C ASP A 75 -2.30 9.12 -9.35
N ARG A 76 -1.84 9.79 -10.42
CA ARG A 76 -2.60 9.98 -11.67
C ARG A 76 -2.23 8.97 -12.76
N GLY A 77 -1.68 7.80 -12.38
CA GLY A 77 -1.40 6.72 -13.31
C GLY A 77 -2.65 6.29 -14.07
N SER A 78 -2.49 5.90 -15.34
CA SER A 78 -3.60 5.47 -16.20
C SER A 78 -4.34 4.26 -15.64
N GLN A 79 -3.66 3.43 -14.84
CA GLN A 79 -4.21 2.26 -14.17
C GLN A 79 -5.24 2.65 -13.11
N TYR A 80 -5.00 3.71 -12.35
CA TYR A 80 -5.91 4.22 -11.32
C TYR A 80 -7.05 5.07 -11.89
N CYS A 81 -6.88 5.55 -13.13
CA CYS A 81 -7.93 6.24 -13.87
C CYS A 81 -8.85 5.29 -14.64
N ALA A 82 -8.51 4.00 -14.73
CA ALA A 82 -9.27 3.01 -15.48
C ALA A 82 -10.69 2.83 -14.92
N TYR A 83 -11.65 2.60 -15.82
CA TYR A 83 -13.06 2.42 -15.47
C TYR A 83 -13.26 1.30 -14.44
N ASP A 84 -12.69 0.12 -14.69
CA ASP A 84 -12.83 -1.05 -13.80
C ASP A 84 -12.31 -0.75 -12.37
N TYR A 85 -11.26 0.05 -12.24
CA TYR A 85 -10.72 0.45 -10.94
C TYR A 85 -11.69 1.36 -10.19
N ARG A 86 -12.32 2.32 -10.89
CA ARG A 86 -13.34 3.20 -10.32
C ARG A 86 -14.60 2.45 -9.92
N VAL A 87 -15.01 1.45 -10.70
CA VAL A 87 -16.16 0.59 -10.35
C VAL A 87 -15.93 -0.11 -9.01
N ILE A 88 -14.73 -0.66 -8.77
CA ILE A 88 -14.40 -1.26 -7.47
C ILE A 88 -14.49 -0.22 -6.35
N GLN A 89 -13.97 0.99 -6.57
CA GLN A 89 -14.05 2.07 -5.57
C GLN A 89 -15.50 2.44 -5.23
N GLU A 90 -16.35 2.61 -6.25
CA GLU A 90 -17.75 2.95 -6.09
C GLU A 90 -18.55 1.85 -5.38
N GLN A 91 -18.34 0.58 -5.75
CA GLN A 91 -19.00 -0.58 -5.14
C GLN A 91 -18.74 -0.69 -3.63
N PHE A 92 -17.53 -0.32 -3.19
CA PHE A 92 -17.15 -0.32 -1.78
C PHE A 92 -17.36 1.04 -1.09
N GLY A 93 -17.99 2.00 -1.78
CA GLY A 93 -18.29 3.33 -1.24
C GLY A 93 -17.05 4.16 -0.90
N LEU A 94 -15.93 3.94 -1.59
CA LEU A 94 -14.70 4.68 -1.36
C LEU A 94 -14.78 6.10 -1.95
N LYS A 95 -14.16 7.06 -1.26
CA LYS A 95 -13.96 8.43 -1.77
C LYS A 95 -12.61 8.50 -2.47
N THR A 96 -12.65 8.61 -3.80
CA THR A 96 -11.44 8.70 -4.60
C THR A 96 -10.76 10.06 -4.44
N SER A 97 -9.47 10.04 -4.18
CA SER A 97 -8.58 11.20 -4.13
C SER A 97 -7.37 10.92 -5.02
N MET A 98 -6.85 11.93 -5.71
CA MET A 98 -5.68 11.77 -6.57
C MET A 98 -4.68 12.90 -6.38
N SER A 99 -3.39 12.60 -6.51
CA SER A 99 -2.31 13.57 -6.42
C SER A 99 -2.50 14.73 -7.39
N ARG A 100 -2.13 15.94 -6.95
CA ARG A 100 -2.06 17.11 -7.85
C ARG A 100 -0.85 16.99 -8.77
N LYS A 101 -0.95 17.54 -9.98
CA LYS A 101 0.20 17.63 -10.89
C LYS A 101 1.33 18.39 -10.19
N GLY A 102 2.50 17.77 -10.07
CA GLY A 102 3.68 18.36 -9.43
C GLY A 102 3.74 18.28 -7.90
N ASN A 103 2.85 17.53 -7.24
CA ASN A 103 2.92 17.32 -5.79
C ASN A 103 3.43 15.92 -5.43
N CYS A 104 4.74 15.78 -5.24
CA CYS A 104 5.37 14.52 -4.84
C CYS A 104 5.10 14.13 -3.37
N TYR A 105 4.68 15.09 -2.53
CA TYR A 105 4.47 14.84 -1.10
C TYR A 105 3.27 13.93 -0.81
N ASP A 106 2.28 13.92 -1.70
CA ASP A 106 1.07 13.12 -1.53
C ASP A 106 1.38 11.60 -1.56
N ASN A 107 2.41 11.19 -2.34
CA ASN A 107 2.83 9.78 -2.45
C ASN A 107 4.01 9.42 -1.52
N ALA A 108 4.59 10.38 -0.79
CA ALA A 108 5.78 10.17 0.04
C ALA A 108 5.68 8.98 1.02
N PRO A 109 4.53 8.67 1.65
CA PRO A 109 4.43 7.50 2.52
C PRO A 109 4.64 6.17 1.81
N MET A 110 4.29 6.08 0.52
CA MET A 110 4.46 4.88 -0.28
C MET A 110 5.87 4.80 -0.88
N GLU A 111 6.41 5.92 -1.34
CA GLU A 111 7.83 6.00 -1.75
C GLU A 111 8.79 5.59 -0.62
N SER A 112 8.48 6.03 0.60
CA SER A 112 9.22 5.60 1.80
C SER A 112 9.15 4.09 2.00
N PHE A 113 8.00 3.46 1.74
CA PHE A 113 7.88 2.00 1.81
C PHE A 113 8.72 1.32 0.73
N TRP A 114 8.69 1.79 -0.52
CA TRP A 114 9.49 1.22 -1.59
C TRP A 114 10.99 1.29 -1.30
N GLY A 115 11.48 2.43 -0.81
CA GLY A 115 12.88 2.57 -0.39
C GLY A 115 13.24 1.62 0.74
N THR A 116 12.35 1.46 1.73
CA THR A 116 12.53 0.56 2.86
C THR A 116 12.60 -0.91 2.40
N LEU A 117 11.64 -1.36 1.60
CA LEU A 117 11.60 -2.73 1.05
C LEU A 117 12.87 -3.05 0.25
N LYS A 118 13.33 -2.12 -0.58
CA LYS A 118 14.55 -2.29 -1.38
C LYS A 118 15.78 -2.41 -0.48
N ASN A 119 15.92 -1.53 0.50
CA ASN A 119 17.11 -1.48 1.34
C ASN A 119 17.17 -2.65 2.33
N GLU A 120 16.07 -2.95 3.02
CA GLU A 120 16.05 -3.92 4.12
C GLU A 120 15.87 -5.38 3.65
N SER A 121 15.39 -5.60 2.43
CA SER A 121 15.18 -6.94 1.88
C SER A 121 15.87 -7.11 0.54
N LEU A 122 15.36 -6.47 -0.52
CA LEU A 122 15.71 -6.85 -1.89
C LEU A 122 17.19 -6.65 -2.25
N SER A 123 17.87 -5.69 -1.62
CA SER A 123 19.30 -5.45 -1.83
C SER A 123 20.20 -6.65 -1.46
N HIS A 124 19.74 -7.48 -0.52
CA HIS A 124 20.45 -8.64 0.02
C HIS A 124 20.22 -9.92 -0.77
N TYR A 125 19.25 -9.94 -1.68
CA TYR A 125 18.90 -11.14 -2.43
C TYR A 125 19.43 -11.09 -3.87
N ARG A 126 19.72 -12.29 -4.38
CA ARG A 126 19.89 -12.57 -5.81
C ARG A 126 18.93 -13.69 -6.14
N PHE A 127 17.78 -13.31 -6.69
CA PHE A 127 16.71 -14.25 -6.97
C PHE A 127 17.06 -15.13 -8.17
N ASN A 128 16.87 -16.43 -8.00
CA ASN A 128 17.08 -17.43 -9.04
C ASN A 128 15.88 -17.52 -9.99
N ASN A 129 14.69 -17.21 -9.49
CA ASN A 129 13.46 -17.15 -10.26
C ASN A 129 12.43 -16.19 -9.62
N ARG A 130 11.32 -16.01 -10.33
CA ARG A 130 10.23 -15.10 -9.93
C ARG A 130 9.50 -15.55 -8.66
N ASP A 131 9.28 -16.85 -8.50
CA ASP A 131 8.51 -17.41 -7.38
C ASP A 131 9.25 -17.22 -6.06
N GLU A 132 10.58 -17.34 -6.09
CA GLU A 132 11.45 -17.03 -4.95
C GLU A 132 11.28 -15.56 -4.53
N ALA A 133 11.30 -14.64 -5.48
CA ALA A 133 11.12 -13.22 -5.18
C ALA A 133 9.71 -12.92 -4.63
N ILE A 134 8.68 -13.54 -5.20
CA ILE A 134 7.30 -13.43 -4.70
C ILE A 134 7.23 -13.90 -3.25
N SER A 135 7.85 -15.04 -2.93
CA SER A 135 7.88 -15.59 -1.57
C SER A 135 8.59 -14.64 -0.59
N VAL A 136 9.77 -14.14 -0.94
CA VAL A 136 10.55 -13.22 -0.09
C VAL A 136 9.83 -11.89 0.12
N ILE A 137 9.21 -11.32 -0.92
CA ILE A 137 8.45 -10.08 -0.80
C ILE A 137 7.22 -10.29 0.09
N ARG A 138 6.49 -11.39 -0.12
CA ARG A 138 5.33 -11.72 0.70
C ARG A 138 5.72 -11.88 2.17
N GLU A 139 6.74 -12.67 2.46
CA GLU A 139 7.25 -12.89 3.81
C GLU A 139 7.69 -11.57 4.44
N TYR A 140 8.42 -10.74 3.69
CA TYR A 140 8.83 -9.43 4.15
C TYR A 140 7.64 -8.55 4.50
N ILE A 141 6.60 -8.49 3.66
CA ILE A 141 5.44 -7.64 3.92
C ILE A 141 4.64 -8.17 5.11
N GLU A 142 4.26 -9.45 5.08
CA GLU A 142 3.32 -10.04 6.03
C GLU A 142 3.94 -10.27 7.40
N ILE A 143 5.18 -10.78 7.44
CA ILE A 143 5.83 -11.18 8.69
C ILE A 143 6.71 -10.04 9.21
N PHE A 144 7.66 -9.58 8.40
CA PHE A 144 8.63 -8.60 8.91
C PHE A 144 8.04 -7.19 9.02
N TYR A 145 7.64 -6.57 7.91
CA TYR A 145 7.19 -5.18 7.86
C TYR A 145 5.94 -4.93 8.70
N ASN A 146 4.87 -5.72 8.49
CA ASN A 146 3.62 -5.49 9.22
C ASN A 146 3.70 -5.94 10.68
N CYS A 147 4.31 -7.09 11.00
CA CYS A 147 4.25 -7.64 12.35
C CYS A 147 5.43 -7.27 13.25
N GLN A 148 6.63 -7.04 12.70
CA GLN A 148 7.87 -6.92 13.50
C GLN A 148 8.55 -5.55 13.38
N ARG A 149 8.56 -4.96 12.19
CA ARG A 149 9.32 -3.74 11.89
C ARG A 149 8.80 -2.57 12.70
N ARG A 150 9.68 -1.90 13.44
CA ARG A 150 9.32 -0.75 14.26
C ARG A 150 9.28 0.53 13.42
N HIS A 151 8.25 1.36 13.64
CA HIS A 151 8.12 2.66 13.00
C HIS A 151 8.16 3.78 14.04
N SER A 152 9.08 4.74 13.87
CA SER A 152 9.19 5.92 14.74
C SER A 152 7.90 6.73 14.79
N ARG A 153 7.20 6.86 13.65
CA ARG A 153 5.87 7.50 13.55
C ARG A 153 4.82 6.84 14.45
N LEU A 154 4.95 5.55 14.73
CA LEU A 154 4.00 4.78 15.55
C LEU A 154 4.42 4.69 17.03
N GLY A 155 5.48 5.42 17.44
CA GLY A 155 6.04 5.27 18.79
C GLY A 155 6.93 4.03 18.92
N ASN A 156 7.66 3.68 17.87
CA ASN A 156 8.61 2.54 17.82
C ASN A 156 7.97 1.16 18.06
N ILE A 157 6.72 0.98 17.67
CA ILE A 157 6.05 -0.33 17.60
C ILE A 157 5.77 -0.71 16.14
N SER A 158 5.39 -1.98 15.92
CA SER A 158 5.04 -2.46 14.59
C SER A 158 3.65 -1.98 14.14
N PRO A 159 3.41 -1.92 12.82
CA PRO A 159 2.10 -1.58 12.27
C PRO A 159 0.95 -2.42 12.87
N ALA A 160 1.14 -3.74 12.98
CA ALA A 160 0.15 -4.63 13.58
C ALA A 160 -0.10 -4.33 15.07
N ALA A 161 0.96 -4.11 15.85
CA ALA A 161 0.84 -3.78 17.27
C ALA A 161 0.15 -2.42 17.48
N PHE A 162 0.39 -1.45 16.59
CA PHE A 162 -0.29 -0.17 16.61
C PHE A 162 -1.79 -0.31 16.31
N ARG A 163 -2.14 -1.08 15.27
CA ARG A 163 -3.54 -1.37 14.93
C ARG A 163 -4.27 -2.04 16.10
N GLU A 164 -3.66 -3.03 16.74
CA GLU A 164 -4.25 -3.72 17.89
C GLU A 164 -4.54 -2.76 19.06
N LYS A 165 -3.56 -1.91 19.42
CA LYS A 165 -3.77 -0.88 20.44
C LYS A 165 -4.91 0.07 20.09
N TYR A 166 -5.00 0.50 18.83
CA TYR A 166 -6.08 1.38 18.38
C TYR A 166 -7.46 0.72 18.52
N HIS A 167 -7.60 -0.55 18.15
CA HIS A 167 -8.86 -1.28 18.32
C HIS A 167 -9.24 -1.44 19.79
N GLN A 168 -8.27 -1.68 20.69
CA GLN A 168 -8.52 -1.74 22.13
C GLN A 168 -8.98 -0.40 22.73
N MET A 169 -8.53 0.72 22.18
CA MET A 169 -8.92 2.07 22.64
C MET A 169 -10.27 2.53 22.06
N ALA A 170 -10.71 1.94 20.95
CA ALA A 170 -11.96 2.27 20.26
C ALA A 170 -13.12 1.33 20.63
N ALA A 171 -12.85 0.25 21.34
CA ALA A 171 -13.82 -0.67 21.93
C ALA A 171 -14.26 -0.18 23.32
#